data_AF-A0A2D6FHM3-F1
#
_entry.id   AF-A0A2D6FHM3-F1
#
_cell.length_a   1.000
_cell.length_b   1.000
_cell.length_c   1.000
_cell.angle_alpha   90.00
_cell.angle_beta   90.00
_cell.angle_gamma   90.00
#
_symmetry.space_group_name_H-M   'P 1'
#
loop_
_entity.id
_entity.type
_entity.pdbx_description
1 polymer ?
#
loop_
_entity_poly.entity_id
_entity_poly.type
_entity_poly.pdbx_seq_one_letter_code
_entity_poly.pdbx_strand_id
1 'polypeptide(L)'
;MQGKAVQLRARRTDVQRTDGQRQWLLELHEGGTVLARWSAVSGTPSSQNRDRRWSPGNGAPLPQGDYRLGPPEPWGNDIWITLSPLFDTSRSGLGIHHCNPGSGCLCLPDRSSLLALSAWMQEVELKTLSVLN
;
A
#
# COMPACT_ATOMS: atom_id res chain seq x y z
N MET A 1 -30.51 -6.18 -4.82
CA MET A 1 -29.62 -5.19 -4.17
C MET A 1 -28.26 -5.30 -4.84
N GLN A 2 -27.83 -4.27 -5.59
CA GLN A 2 -26.51 -4.26 -6.22
C GLN A 2 -25.48 -4.04 -5.12
N GLY A 3 -24.72 -5.09 -4.77
CA GLY A 3 -23.64 -5.00 -3.78
C GLY A 3 -22.64 -3.95 -4.23
N LYS A 4 -22.43 -2.91 -3.42
CA LYS A 4 -21.45 -1.87 -3.74
C LYS A 4 -20.06 -2.51 -3.70
N ALA A 5 -19.29 -2.33 -4.76
CA ALA A 5 -17.94 -2.86 -4.82
C ALA A 5 -17.06 -2.16 -3.77
N VAL A 6 -16.37 -2.96 -2.95
CA VAL A 6 -15.39 -2.47 -1.99
C VAL A 6 -14.07 -2.20 -2.73
N GLN A 7 -13.40 -1.09 -2.39
CA GLN A 7 -12.19 -0.63 -3.06
C GLN A 7 -11.12 -0.25 -2.05
N LEU A 8 -9.91 -0.77 -2.25
CA LEU A 8 -8.74 -0.35 -1.48
C LEU A 8 -8.00 0.74 -2.24
N ARG A 9 -7.70 1.85 -1.57
CA ARG A 9 -6.98 2.98 -2.17
C ARG A 9 -5.81 3.40 -1.31
N ALA A 10 -4.66 3.61 -1.92
CA ALA A 10 -3.50 4.20 -1.26
C ALA A 10 -3.19 5.57 -1.87
N ARG A 11 -2.93 6.55 -1.00
CA ARG A 11 -2.53 7.89 -1.42
C ARG A 11 -1.50 8.48 -0.49
N ARG A 12 -0.53 9.17 -1.08
CA ARG A 12 0.39 10.06 -0.40
C ARG A 12 -0.38 11.29 0.09
N THR A 13 0.04 11.80 1.25
CA THR A 13 -0.47 13.05 1.84
C THR A 13 0.65 14.09 1.89
N ASP A 14 0.31 15.36 2.08
CA ASP A 14 1.31 16.42 2.28
C ASP A 14 1.86 16.47 3.71
N VAL A 15 1.44 15.53 4.57
CA VAL A 15 1.91 15.43 5.95
C VAL A 15 3.26 14.72 5.98
N GLN A 16 4.22 15.33 6.68
CA GLN A 16 5.46 14.67 7.08
C GLN A 16 5.32 14.20 8.53
N ARG A 17 5.68 12.95 8.79
CA ARG A 17 5.71 12.37 10.13
C ARG A 17 6.91 12.90 10.92
N THR A 18 6.88 12.72 12.23
CA THR A 18 7.99 13.11 13.13
C THR A 18 9.31 12.38 12.83
N ASP A 19 9.24 11.20 12.23
CA ASP A 19 10.39 10.41 11.74
C ASP A 19 10.91 10.88 10.36
N GLY A 20 10.37 11.98 9.83
CA GLY A 20 10.73 12.54 8.53
C GLY A 20 10.10 11.84 7.33
N GLN A 21 9.41 10.71 7.53
CA GLN A 21 8.75 9.98 6.46
C GLN A 21 7.53 10.75 5.94
N ARG A 22 7.26 10.61 4.65
CA ARG A 22 6.03 11.12 4.04
C ARG A 22 4.88 10.20 4.44
N GLN A 23 3.81 10.75 5.00
CA GLN A 23 2.64 9.96 5.38
C GLN A 23 1.82 9.59 4.15
N TRP A 24 1.40 8.33 4.13
CA TRP A 24 0.41 7.77 3.21
C TRP A 24 -0.82 7.34 4.00
N LEU A 25 -1.95 7.25 3.30
CA LEU A 25 -3.18 6.67 3.82
C LEU A 25 -3.55 5.49 2.94
N LEU A 26 -3.86 4.37 3.58
CA LEU A 26 -4.53 3.23 2.98
C LEU A 26 -5.99 3.27 3.45
N GLU A 27 -6.94 3.29 2.54
CA GLU A 27 -8.36 3.48 2.84
C GLU A 27 -9.18 2.40 2.13
N LEU A 28 -10.08 1.76 2.88
CA LEU A 28 -11.09 0.85 2.37
C LEU A 28 -12.38 1.64 2.15
N HIS A 29 -12.91 1.61 0.93
CA HIS A 29 -14.10 2.36 0.52
C HIS A 29 -15.21 1.41 0.09
N GLU A 30 -16.45 1.73 0.44
CA GLU A 30 -17.65 1.13 -0.16
C GLU A 30 -18.49 2.25 -0.78
N GLY A 31 -18.42 2.38 -2.11
CA GLY A 31 -18.97 3.54 -2.80
C GLY A 31 -18.27 4.84 -2.35
N GLY A 32 -19.03 5.76 -1.75
CA GLY A 32 -18.52 7.05 -1.25
C GLY A 32 -18.10 7.06 0.22
N THR A 33 -18.26 5.94 0.93
CA THR A 33 -18.01 5.85 2.37
C THR A 33 -16.67 5.17 2.64
N VAL A 34 -15.87 5.75 3.55
CA VAL A 34 -14.64 5.11 4.07
C VAL A 34 -15.04 4.15 5.19
N LEU A 35 -14.84 2.85 4.96
CA LEU A 35 -15.09 1.80 5.96
C LEU A 35 -13.94 1.66 6.96
N ALA A 36 -12.70 1.79 6.48
CA ALA A 36 -11.50 1.70 7.30
C ALA A 36 -10.38 2.57 6.72
N ARG A 37 -9.48 3.02 7.60
CA ARG A 37 -8.32 3.84 7.24
C ARG A 37 -7.12 3.46 8.10
N TRP A 38 -5.97 3.32 7.45
CA TRP A 38 -4.68 3.03 8.10
C TRP A 38 -3.62 4.05 7.68
N SER A 39 -2.76 4.42 8.63
CA SER A 39 -1.56 5.20 8.31
C SER A 39 -0.52 4.27 7.67
N ALA A 40 0.12 4.77 6.62
CA ALA A 40 1.15 4.04 5.89
C ALA A 40 2.33 4.96 5.56
N VAL A 41 3.41 4.37 5.07
CA VAL A 41 4.57 5.07 4.50
C VAL A 41 5.03 4.36 3.23
N SER A 42 5.60 5.09 2.29
CA SER A 42 6.22 4.50 1.09
C SER A 42 7.38 5.35 0.61
N GLY A 43 8.48 4.69 0.25
CA GLY A 43 9.77 5.31 -0.03
C GLY A 43 10.47 5.87 1.22
N THR A 44 11.70 6.34 1.07
CA THR A 44 12.47 7.03 2.12
C THR A 44 12.23 8.54 2.05
N PRO A 45 12.60 9.32 3.08
CA PRO A 45 12.47 10.79 3.03
C PRO A 45 13.21 11.40 1.85
N SER A 46 14.39 10.88 1.50
CA SER A 46 15.25 11.37 0.42
C SER A 46 14.88 10.86 -0.98
N SER A 47 13.89 9.96 -1.11
CA SER A 47 13.50 9.37 -2.39
C SER A 47 12.12 9.79 -2.89
N GLN A 48 11.41 10.66 -2.16
CA GLN A 48 10.00 11.00 -2.44
C GLN A 48 9.75 11.58 -3.84
N ASN A 49 10.77 12.21 -4.43
CA ASN A 49 10.72 12.85 -5.76
C ASN A 49 11.45 12.04 -6.85
N ARG A 50 11.95 10.84 -6.53
CA ARG A 50 12.60 9.97 -7.53
C ARG A 50 11.58 9.36 -8.47
N ASP A 51 12.04 8.93 -9.64
CA ASP A 51 11.20 8.21 -10.60
C ASP A 51 10.60 6.97 -9.95
N ARG A 52 9.27 6.93 -9.89
CA ARG A 52 8.54 5.84 -9.25
C ARG A 52 8.31 4.68 -10.20
N ARG A 53 8.40 4.88 -11.52
CA ARG A 53 7.84 3.94 -12.50
C ARG A 53 8.88 3.10 -13.24
N TRP A 54 10.06 3.63 -13.54
CA TRP A 54 11.02 2.97 -14.44
C TRP A 54 12.37 2.64 -13.81
N SER A 55 12.60 3.10 -12.58
CA SER A 55 13.89 2.99 -11.90
C SER A 55 13.82 2.02 -10.71
N PRO A 56 14.06 0.71 -10.90
CA PRO A 56 14.09 -0.26 -9.80
C PRO A 56 15.25 0.04 -8.83
N GLY A 57 15.08 -0.35 -7.56
CA GLY A 57 16.12 -0.21 -6.54
C GLY A 57 16.42 1.22 -6.07
N ASN A 58 15.75 2.24 -6.61
CA ASN A 58 16.02 3.64 -6.25
C ASN A 58 15.32 4.10 -4.95
N GLY A 59 14.61 3.20 -4.25
CA GLY A 59 13.89 3.50 -3.02
C GLY A 59 12.71 4.46 -3.18
N ALA A 60 12.31 4.82 -4.40
CA ALA A 60 11.16 5.70 -4.64
C ALA A 60 9.87 5.06 -4.11
N PRO A 61 8.87 5.88 -3.72
CA PRO A 61 7.56 5.38 -3.33
C PRO A 61 6.93 4.47 -4.40
N LEU A 62 5.91 3.71 -3.99
CA LEU A 62 5.08 2.89 -4.87
C LEU A 62 4.65 3.69 -6.10
N PRO A 63 4.79 3.19 -7.34
CA PRO A 63 4.23 3.87 -8.49
C PRO A 63 2.71 4.01 -8.43
N GLN A 64 2.20 5.05 -9.09
CA GLN A 64 0.77 5.25 -9.26
C GLN A 64 0.23 4.22 -10.27
N GLY A 65 -0.93 3.66 -9.96
CA GLY A 65 -1.63 2.70 -10.81
C GLY A 65 -2.39 1.67 -10.00
N ASP A 66 -3.04 0.75 -10.71
CA ASP A 66 -3.76 -0.36 -10.10
C ASP A 66 -2.87 -1.58 -9.93
N TYR A 67 -3.08 -2.30 -8.83
CA TYR A 67 -2.35 -3.48 -8.46
C TYR A 67 -3.32 -4.61 -8.15
N ARG A 68 -2.93 -5.83 -8.50
CA ARG A 68 -3.52 -7.05 -7.95
C ARG A 68 -2.88 -7.33 -6.60
N LEU A 69 -3.72 -7.62 -5.60
CA LEU A 69 -3.30 -8.09 -4.28
C LEU A 69 -3.06 -9.60 -4.34
N GLY A 70 -1.90 -10.05 -3.87
CA GLY A 70 -1.71 -11.45 -3.48
C GLY A 70 -2.43 -11.75 -2.16
N PRO A 71 -2.61 -13.03 -1.80
CA PRO A 71 -3.09 -13.38 -0.47
C PRO A 71 -2.12 -12.87 0.61
N PRO A 72 -2.58 -12.59 1.84
CA PRO A 72 -1.70 -12.36 2.96
C PRO A 72 -0.90 -13.64 3.28
N GLU A 73 0.42 -13.52 3.30
CA GLU A 73 1.36 -14.63 3.51
C GLU A 73 2.21 -14.39 4.76
N PRO A 74 2.55 -15.44 5.53
CA PRO A 74 3.50 -15.32 6.63
C PRO A 74 4.88 -14.83 6.15
N TRP A 75 5.45 -13.85 6.86
CA TRP A 75 6.79 -13.34 6.58
C TRP A 75 7.55 -13.10 7.90
N GLY A 76 8.24 -14.15 8.36
CA GLY A 76 8.82 -14.17 9.70
C GLY A 76 7.73 -14.05 10.77
N ASN A 77 7.81 -13.03 11.61
CA ASN A 77 6.79 -12.72 12.63
C ASN A 77 5.68 -11.77 12.12
N ASP A 78 5.73 -11.42 10.83
CA ASP A 78 4.86 -10.45 10.19
C ASP A 78 4.11 -11.03 8.98
N ILE A 79 3.44 -10.16 8.24
CA ILE A 79 2.63 -10.49 7.07
C ILE A 79 3.18 -9.76 5.85
N TRP A 80 3.28 -10.50 4.75
CA TRP A 80 3.56 -9.96 3.43
C TRP A 80 2.32 -10.08 2.54
N ILE A 81 1.96 -9.01 1.85
CA ILE A 81 0.91 -9.01 0.82
C ILE A 81 1.56 -8.53 -0.48
N THR A 82 1.68 -9.43 -1.45
CA THR A 82 2.30 -9.10 -2.75
C THR A 82 1.45 -8.07 -3.51
N LEU A 83 2.11 -7.08 -4.11
CA LEU A 83 1.51 -6.10 -5.03
C LEU A 83 2.02 -6.33 -6.45
N SER A 84 1.16 -6.85 -7.31
CA SER A 84 1.48 -7.08 -8.72
C SER A 84 0.90 -5.94 -9.58
N PRO A 85 1.73 -5.09 -10.22
CA PRO A 85 1.24 -4.01 -11.07
C PRO A 85 0.33 -4.53 -12.19
N LEU A 86 -0.75 -3.80 -12.47
CA LEU A 86 -1.65 -4.02 -13.62
C LEU A 86 -1.41 -3.00 -14.74
N PHE A 87 -0.20 -2.44 -14.79
CA PHE A 87 0.23 -1.40 -15.71
C PHE A 87 1.72 -1.58 -16.02
N ASP A 88 2.19 -0.96 -17.10
CA ASP A 88 3.60 -1.05 -17.49
C ASP A 88 4.52 -0.31 -16.51
N THR A 89 5.45 -1.07 -15.93
CA THR A 89 6.50 -0.60 -15.04
C THR A 89 7.64 -1.61 -14.99
N SER A 90 8.87 -1.14 -14.76
CA SER A 90 10.02 -2.02 -14.47
C SER A 90 10.15 -2.33 -12.98
N ARG A 91 9.26 -1.80 -12.13
CA ARG A 91 9.27 -2.04 -10.67
C ARG A 91 8.68 -3.42 -10.37
N SER A 92 9.35 -4.16 -9.49
CA SER A 92 8.95 -5.49 -9.03
C SER A 92 9.27 -5.65 -7.54
N GLY A 93 8.89 -6.79 -6.95
CA GLY A 93 9.13 -7.07 -5.53
C GLY A 93 8.40 -6.12 -4.59
N LEU A 94 7.24 -5.60 -5.03
CA LEU A 94 6.43 -4.65 -4.28
C LEU A 94 5.45 -5.40 -3.39
N GLY A 95 5.17 -4.85 -2.21
CA GLY A 95 4.23 -5.43 -1.27
C GLY A 95 3.67 -4.45 -0.25
N ILE A 96 2.71 -4.93 0.53
CA ILE A 96 2.26 -4.32 1.79
C ILE A 96 2.79 -5.17 2.95
N HIS A 97 3.48 -4.55 3.90
CA HIS A 97 4.08 -5.24 5.05
C HIS A 97 4.40 -4.28 6.20
N HIS A 98 4.91 -4.80 7.31
CA HIS A 98 5.38 -3.97 8.43
C HIS A 98 6.75 -3.36 8.14
N CYS A 99 7.01 -2.19 8.71
CA CYS A 99 8.12 -1.33 8.27
C CYS A 99 9.52 -1.94 8.46
N ASN A 100 10.20 -2.18 7.33
CA ASN A 100 11.61 -1.82 7.13
C ASN A 100 11.64 -0.71 6.06
N PRO A 101 11.57 0.58 6.45
CA PRO A 101 11.31 1.67 5.51
C PRO A 101 12.52 1.90 4.59
N GLY A 102 12.36 1.67 3.28
CA GLY A 102 13.50 1.82 2.35
C GLY A 102 13.27 1.41 0.90
N SER A 103 12.43 0.40 0.64
CA SER A 103 12.44 -0.33 -0.64
C SER A 103 11.37 0.10 -1.66
N GLY A 104 10.49 1.03 -1.28
CA GLY A 104 9.40 1.47 -2.14
C GLY A 104 8.10 0.65 -2.05
N CYS A 105 8.01 -0.29 -1.10
CA CYS A 105 6.76 -0.95 -0.69
C CYS A 105 5.79 0.01 0.04
N LEU A 106 4.56 -0.43 0.31
CA LEU A 106 3.64 0.26 1.22
C LEU A 106 3.82 -0.34 2.61
N CYS A 107 4.36 0.42 3.54
CA CYS A 107 4.56 -0.08 4.88
C CYS A 107 3.45 0.41 5.81
N LEU A 108 2.89 -0.48 6.61
CA LEU A 108 1.96 -0.17 7.71
C LEU A 108 2.77 -0.21 9.02
N PRO A 109 3.03 0.95 9.67
CA PRO A 109 3.89 1.00 10.85
C PRO A 109 3.33 0.29 12.08
N ASP A 110 2.02 0.04 12.12
CA ASP A 110 1.38 -0.70 13.19
C ASP A 110 1.01 -2.11 12.71
N ARG A 111 1.55 -3.13 13.37
CA ARG A 111 1.25 -4.55 13.06
C ARG A 111 -0.24 -4.84 13.18
N SER A 112 -0.96 -4.17 14.08
CA SER A 112 -2.41 -4.34 14.22
C SER A 112 -3.15 -3.94 12.94
N SER A 113 -2.61 -2.96 12.20
CA SER A 113 -3.19 -2.50 10.93
C SER A 113 -3.04 -3.55 9.82
N LEU A 114 -1.94 -4.32 9.79
CA LEU A 114 -1.76 -5.43 8.83
C LEU A 114 -2.69 -6.60 9.11
N LEU A 115 -2.87 -6.93 10.39
CA LEU A 115 -3.85 -7.94 10.81
C LEU A 115 -5.27 -7.52 10.41
N ALA A 116 -5.65 -6.27 10.68
CA ALA A 116 -6.95 -5.74 10.30
C ALA A 116 -7.14 -5.74 8.78
N LEU A 117 -6.14 -5.30 8.01
CA LEU A 117 -6.19 -5.34 6.54
C LEU A 117 -6.36 -6.78 6.03
N SER A 118 -5.63 -7.74 6.61
CA SER A 118 -5.71 -9.15 6.20
C SER A 118 -7.09 -9.75 6.48
N ALA A 119 -7.71 -9.39 7.62
CA ALA A 119 -9.08 -9.77 7.93
C ALA A 119 -10.08 -9.18 6.92
N TRP A 120 -9.96 -7.88 6.59
CA TRP A 120 -10.79 -7.25 5.56
C TRP A 120 -10.63 -7.91 4.19
N MET A 121 -9.40 -8.27 3.81
CA MET A 121 -9.15 -8.94 2.53
C MET A 121 -9.91 -10.26 2.41
N GLN A 122 -10.06 -10.99 3.50
CA GLN A 122 -10.84 -12.22 3.56
C GLN A 122 -12.34 -11.94 3.58
N GLU A 123 -12.78 -11.00 4.43
CA GLU A 123 -14.21 -10.71 4.64
C GLU A 123 -14.92 -10.20 3.39
N VAL A 124 -14.27 -9.33 2.61
CA VAL A 124 -14.88 -8.69 1.43
C VAL A 124 -14.27 -9.14 0.10
N GLU A 125 -13.48 -10.21 0.12
CA GLU A 125 -12.73 -10.71 -1.05
C GLU A 125 -11.95 -9.62 -1.80
N LEU A 126 -11.18 -8.81 -1.06
CA LEU A 126 -10.46 -7.67 -1.62
C LEU A 126 -9.28 -8.15 -2.48
N LYS A 127 -9.33 -7.87 -3.78
CA LYS A 127 -8.35 -8.39 -4.77
C LYS A 127 -7.49 -7.31 -5.43
N THR A 128 -7.80 -6.03 -5.23
CA THR A 128 -7.13 -4.93 -5.92
C THR A 128 -6.83 -3.76 -4.98
N LEU A 129 -5.77 -3.03 -5.33
CA LEU A 129 -5.36 -1.76 -4.72
C LEU A 129 -5.18 -0.71 -5.82
N SER A 130 -5.78 0.47 -5.65
CA SER A 130 -5.50 1.64 -6.50
C SER A 130 -4.57 2.61 -5.79
N VAL A 131 -3.40 2.89 -6.37
CA VAL A 131 -2.47 3.93 -5.90
C VAL A 131 -2.72 5.20 -6.69
N LEU A 132 -3.08 6.31 -6.01
CA LEU A 132 -3.71 7.47 -6.67
C LEU A 132 -2.78 8.61 -7.08
N ASN A 133 -1.71 8.90 -6.33
CA ASN A 133 -0.87 10.09 -6.51
C ASN A 133 0.60 9.86 -6.15
#